data_AF-A0A8T0AVA9-F1
#
_entry.id   AF-A0A8T0AVA9-F1
#
_cell.length_a   1.000
_cell.length_b   1.000
_cell.length_c   1.000
_cell.angle_alpha   90.00
_cell.angle_beta   90.00
_cell.angle_gamma   90.00
#
_symmetry.space_group_name_H-M   'P 1'
#
loop_
_entity.id
_entity.type
_entity.pdbx_description
1 polymer ?
#
loop_
_entity_poly.entity_id
_entity_poly.type
_entity_poly.pdbx_seq_one_letter_code
_entity_poly.pdbx_strand_id
1 'polypeptide(L)'
;MAALVSSPREVFSEAVRAVLETWPVLQIAVDNGFGGLYSRQKADWMADAVQQYFHDNSDLEQDEVEDFLSELMNNEFDTVVDDGSLPQVAQKVCEMFQQCKQGNLAEVKQQISTLLQKKTSGRAKATPMKPPTEENSDDDDDEENVK
;
A
#
# COMPACT_ATOMS: atom_id res chain seq x y z
N MET A 1 19.28 5.19 30.18
CA MET A 1 18.90 4.45 28.97
C MET A 1 17.44 4.08 29.08
N ALA A 2 16.53 4.90 28.55
CA ALA A 2 15.12 4.54 28.46
C ALA A 2 14.93 3.85 27.11
N ALA A 3 14.74 2.53 27.11
CA ALA A 3 14.10 1.91 25.95
C ALA A 3 12.72 2.54 25.87
N LEU A 4 12.51 3.44 24.90
CA LEU A 4 11.19 3.98 24.58
C LEU A 4 10.34 2.77 24.19
N VAL A 5 9.56 2.27 25.15
CA VAL A 5 8.49 1.32 24.85
C VAL A 5 7.53 2.07 23.94
N SER A 6 7.57 1.76 22.65
CA SER A 6 6.67 2.37 21.68
C SER A 6 5.25 2.12 22.16
N SER A 7 4.49 3.17 22.37
CA SER A 7 3.10 3.07 22.80
C SER A 7 2.29 2.40 21.69
N PRO A 8 1.20 1.66 21.99
CA PRO A 8 0.33 1.07 20.97
C PRO A 8 -0.12 2.08 19.91
N ARG A 9 -0.36 3.33 20.33
CA ARG A 9 -0.67 4.47 19.46
C ARG A 9 0.45 4.80 18.48
N GLU A 10 1.70 4.79 18.92
CA GLU A 10 2.85 5.10 18.07
C GLU A 10 3.08 3.99 17.04
N VAL A 11 2.97 2.74 17.47
CA VAL A 11 3.08 1.57 16.58
C VAL A 11 1.95 1.55 15.56
N PHE A 12 0.73 1.87 15.98
CA PHE A 12 -0.41 1.99 15.07
C PHE A 12 -0.25 3.14 14.08
N SER A 13 0.29 4.28 14.51
CA SER A 13 0.60 5.40 13.62
C SER A 13 1.59 5.00 12.52
N GLU A 14 2.66 4.29 12.90
CA GLU A 14 3.62 3.73 11.95
C GLU A 14 2.98 2.69 11.02
N ALA A 15 2.05 1.90 11.53
CA ALA A 15 1.29 0.90 10.79
C ALA A 15 0.43 1.53 9.68
N VAL A 16 -0.41 2.50 10.03
CA VAL A 16 -1.28 3.21 9.08
C VAL A 16 -0.43 3.87 7.99
N ARG A 17 0.66 4.54 8.38
CA ARG A 17 1.56 5.19 7.43
C ARG A 17 2.17 4.17 6.47
N ALA A 18 2.68 3.05 6.98
CA ALA A 18 3.27 2.01 6.15
C ALA A 18 2.25 1.38 5.19
N VAL A 19 1.02 1.15 5.63
CA VAL A 19 -0.04 0.61 4.77
C VAL A 19 -0.37 1.60 3.64
N LEU A 20 -0.63 2.87 3.95
CA LEU A 20 -0.93 3.90 2.94
C LEU A 20 0.25 4.14 1.99
N GLU A 21 1.48 4.18 2.50
CA GLU A 21 2.68 4.35 1.68
C GLU A 21 2.97 3.15 0.76
N THR A 22 2.44 1.96 1.09
CA THR A 22 2.55 0.76 0.23
C THR A 22 1.34 0.53 -0.64
N TRP A 23 0.29 1.34 -0.50
CA TRP A 23 -0.91 1.26 -1.30
C TRP A 23 -0.68 1.85 -2.71
N PRO A 24 -0.69 1.03 -3.77
CA PRO A 24 -0.32 1.49 -5.11
C PRO A 24 -1.21 2.62 -5.62
N VAL A 25 -2.51 2.57 -5.33
CA VAL A 25 -3.48 3.57 -5.80
C VAL A 25 -3.15 4.96 -5.27
N LEU A 26 -2.82 5.07 -3.97
CA LEU A 26 -2.39 6.34 -3.37
C LEU A 26 -1.06 6.82 -3.97
N GLN A 27 -0.09 5.92 -4.18
CA GLN A 27 1.19 6.31 -4.80
C GLN A 27 0.98 6.82 -6.23
N ILE A 28 0.15 6.15 -7.04
CA ILE A 28 -0.20 6.58 -8.39
C ILE A 28 -0.90 7.93 -8.36
N ALA A 29 -1.86 8.15 -7.45
CA ALA A 29 -2.56 9.42 -7.32
C ALA A 29 -1.62 10.58 -6.93
N VAL A 30 -0.64 10.32 -6.05
CA VAL A 30 0.39 11.30 -5.68
C VAL A 30 1.33 11.59 -6.84
N ASP A 31 1.83 10.54 -7.51
CA ASP A 31 2.81 10.64 -8.61
C ASP A 31 2.23 11.31 -9.86
N ASN A 32 0.95 11.07 -10.16
CA ASN A 32 0.23 11.73 -11.27
C ASN A 32 -0.34 13.10 -10.88
N GLY A 33 -0.22 13.50 -9.61
CA GLY A 33 -0.68 14.81 -9.14
C GLY A 33 -2.19 14.96 -9.08
N PHE A 34 -2.95 13.87 -8.90
CA PHE A 34 -4.42 13.93 -8.82
C PHE A 34 -4.91 14.71 -7.57
N GLY A 35 -4.07 14.81 -6.53
CA GLY A 35 -4.30 15.70 -5.38
C GLY A 35 -3.81 17.15 -5.55
N GLY A 36 -3.42 17.56 -6.77
CA GLY A 36 -2.84 18.88 -7.06
C GLY A 36 -1.41 19.06 -6.53
N LEU A 37 -0.97 20.31 -6.41
CA LEU A 37 0.39 20.71 -5.98
C LEU A 37 0.80 20.14 -4.61
N TYR A 38 -0.19 19.79 -3.78
CA TYR A 38 0.00 19.32 -2.42
C TYR A 38 -0.35 17.84 -2.24
N SER A 39 -0.44 17.06 -3.33
CA SER A 39 -0.80 15.63 -3.30
C SER A 39 0.00 14.83 -2.25
N ARG A 40 1.31 15.09 -2.16
CA ARG A 40 2.17 14.45 -1.16
C ARG A 40 1.84 14.85 0.28
N GLN A 41 1.56 16.13 0.53
CA GLN A 41 1.17 16.60 1.86
C GLN A 41 -0.21 16.08 2.26
N LYS A 42 -1.13 15.94 1.28
CA LYS A 42 -2.43 15.30 1.49
C LYS A 42 -2.27 13.82 1.86
N ALA A 43 -1.31 13.11 1.26
CA ALA A 43 -1.04 11.71 1.60
C ALA A 43 -0.49 11.55 3.03
N ASP A 44 0.42 12.44 3.46
CA ASP A 44 0.87 12.47 4.86
C ASP A 44 -0.31 12.81 5.80
N TRP A 45 -1.11 13.84 5.47
CA TRP A 45 -2.30 14.21 6.24
C TRP A 45 -3.35 13.08 6.32
N MET A 46 -3.54 12.32 5.24
CA MET A 46 -4.45 11.18 5.19
C MET A 46 -4.06 10.12 6.22
N ALA A 47 -2.77 9.88 6.41
CA ALA A 47 -2.30 8.96 7.44
C ALA A 47 -2.67 9.44 8.85
N ASP A 48 -2.51 10.72 9.15
CA ASP A 48 -2.93 11.30 10.43
C ASP A 48 -4.46 11.26 10.60
N ALA A 49 -5.22 11.55 9.54
CA ALA A 49 -6.70 11.53 9.56
C ALA A 49 -7.25 10.12 9.85
N VAL A 50 -6.70 9.10 9.18
CA VAL A 50 -7.05 7.70 9.45
C VAL A 50 -6.69 7.31 10.88
N GLN A 51 -5.51 7.67 11.36
CA GLN A 51 -5.13 7.39 12.75
C GLN A 51 -6.10 8.02 13.76
N GLN A 52 -6.50 9.26 13.50
CA GLN A 52 -7.46 9.97 14.35
C GLN A 52 -8.84 9.30 14.29
N TYR A 53 -9.30 8.89 13.12
CA TYR A 53 -10.58 8.19 12.96
C TYR A 53 -10.67 6.93 13.83
N PHE A 54 -9.61 6.12 13.87
CA PHE A 54 -9.51 4.95 14.76
C PHE A 54 -9.33 5.30 16.24
N HIS A 55 -8.85 6.50 16.54
CA HIS A 55 -8.73 6.94 17.94
C HIS A 55 -10.07 7.42 18.49
N ASP A 56 -10.83 8.12 17.66
CA ASP A 56 -12.15 8.66 17.98
C ASP A 56 -13.22 7.54 17.99
N ASN A 57 -13.01 6.46 17.22
CA ASN A 57 -13.93 5.33 17.13
C ASN A 57 -13.25 4.02 17.56
N SER A 58 -13.77 3.40 18.63
CA SER A 58 -13.13 2.23 19.27
C SER A 58 -13.45 0.88 18.61
N ASP A 59 -14.50 0.84 17.80
CA ASP A 59 -15.16 -0.36 17.28
C ASP A 59 -15.50 -0.19 15.79
N LEU A 60 -14.52 0.25 15.01
CA LEU A 60 -14.68 0.40 13.56
C LEU A 60 -14.72 -0.97 12.87
N GLU A 61 -15.71 -1.14 12.01
CA GLU A 61 -15.81 -2.29 11.09
C GLU A 61 -15.03 -2.03 9.80
N GLN A 62 -14.74 -3.11 9.06
CA GLN A 62 -14.01 -3.02 7.79
C GLN A 62 -14.73 -2.09 6.80
N ASP A 63 -16.04 -2.24 6.67
CA ASP A 63 -16.87 -1.47 5.73
C ASP A 63 -16.84 0.04 6.06
N GLU A 64 -16.84 0.42 7.35
CA GLU A 64 -16.75 1.82 7.76
C GLU A 64 -15.40 2.46 7.40
N VAL A 65 -14.32 1.70 7.53
CA VAL A 65 -12.97 2.15 7.18
C VAL A 65 -12.80 2.20 5.68
N GLU A 66 -13.40 1.26 4.96
CA GLU A 66 -13.45 1.23 3.50
C GLU A 66 -14.15 2.48 2.94
N ASP A 67 -15.36 2.78 3.44
CA ASP A 67 -16.12 3.97 3.05
C ASP A 67 -15.33 5.25 3.34
N PHE A 68 -14.73 5.35 4.54
CA PHE A 68 -13.93 6.50 4.92
C PHE A 68 -12.69 6.69 4.00
N LEU A 69 -11.97 5.62 3.68
CA LEU A 69 -10.83 5.67 2.77
C LEU A 69 -11.26 6.02 1.32
N SER A 70 -12.42 5.51 0.88
CA SER A 70 -13.00 5.83 -0.43
C SER A 70 -13.31 7.32 -0.54
N GLU A 71 -13.98 7.87 0.47
CA GLU A 71 -14.31 9.30 0.54
C GLU A 71 -13.05 10.17 0.52
N LEU A 72 -12.00 9.78 1.26
CA LEU A 72 -10.72 10.50 1.25
C LEU A 72 -10.06 10.47 -0.13
N MET A 73 -10.01 9.32 -0.80
CA MET A 73 -9.43 9.20 -2.14
C MET A 73 -10.20 10.02 -3.17
N ASN A 74 -11.52 10.04 -3.08
CA ASN A 74 -12.37 10.81 -3.99
C ASN A 74 -12.25 12.32 -3.72
N ASN A 75 -12.35 12.75 -2.46
CA ASN A 75 -12.37 14.17 -2.10
C ASN A 75 -10.99 14.85 -2.22
N GLU A 76 -9.93 14.16 -1.79
CA GLU A 76 -8.59 14.75 -1.75
C GLU A 76 -7.78 14.53 -3.00
N PHE A 77 -8.01 13.42 -3.69
CA PHE A 77 -7.22 12.99 -4.85
C PHE A 77 -8.05 12.83 -6.12
N ASP A 78 -9.35 13.18 -6.14
CA ASP A 78 -10.23 13.02 -7.33
C ASP A 78 -10.13 11.59 -7.92
N THR A 79 -9.94 10.59 -7.05
CA THR A 79 -9.62 9.22 -7.45
C THR A 79 -10.67 8.25 -6.91
N VAL A 80 -11.32 7.54 -7.82
CA VAL A 80 -12.20 6.41 -7.48
C VAL A 80 -11.39 5.12 -7.45
N VAL A 81 -11.47 4.38 -6.35
CA VAL A 81 -10.76 3.11 -6.18
C VAL A 81 -11.68 1.94 -6.53
N ASP A 82 -11.41 1.24 -7.63
CA ASP A 82 -12.22 0.11 -8.13
C ASP A 82 -11.37 -1.16 -8.39
N ASP A 83 -10.08 -1.16 -8.04
CA ASP A 83 -9.18 -2.29 -8.27
C ASP A 83 -9.30 -3.41 -7.22
N GLY A 84 -10.26 -3.29 -6.29
CA GLY A 84 -10.45 -4.21 -5.17
C GLY A 84 -9.36 -4.13 -4.09
N SER A 85 -8.45 -3.15 -4.15
CA SER A 85 -7.43 -2.96 -3.11
C SER A 85 -7.96 -2.25 -1.87
N LEU A 86 -9.00 -1.43 -2.01
CA LEU A 86 -9.62 -0.67 -0.93
C LEU A 86 -10.04 -1.55 0.27
N PRO A 87 -10.88 -2.61 0.09
CA PRO A 87 -11.25 -3.51 1.20
C PRO A 87 -10.04 -4.19 1.85
N GLN A 88 -9.03 -4.55 1.05
CA GLN A 88 -7.80 -5.20 1.56
C GLN A 88 -6.99 -4.26 2.44
N VAL A 89 -6.92 -2.97 2.08
CA VAL A 89 -6.25 -1.93 2.87
C VAL A 89 -7.04 -1.68 4.16
N ALA A 90 -8.36 -1.50 4.08
CA ALA A 90 -9.22 -1.28 5.23
C ALA A 90 -9.10 -2.43 6.25
N GLN A 91 -9.23 -3.67 5.79
CA GLN A 91 -9.06 -4.88 6.61
C GLN A 91 -7.71 -4.88 7.32
N LYS A 92 -6.63 -4.59 6.60
CA LYS A 92 -5.28 -4.61 7.15
C LYS A 92 -5.06 -3.57 8.24
N VAL A 93 -5.61 -2.36 8.07
CA VAL A 93 -5.54 -1.33 9.11
C VAL A 93 -6.34 -1.75 10.34
N CYS A 94 -7.54 -2.32 10.17
CA CYS A 94 -8.35 -2.87 11.27
C CYS A 94 -7.62 -3.97 12.04
N GLU A 95 -7.02 -4.94 11.34
CA GLU A 95 -6.24 -6.02 11.98
C GLU A 95 -5.07 -5.45 12.79
N MET A 96 -4.29 -4.52 12.23
CA MET A 96 -3.18 -3.89 12.93
C MET A 96 -3.65 -3.10 14.16
N PHE A 97 -4.80 -2.43 14.08
CA PHE A 97 -5.40 -1.74 15.22
C PHE A 97 -5.79 -2.71 16.33
N GLN A 98 -6.44 -3.83 15.99
CA GLN A 98 -6.80 -4.87 16.95
C GLN A 98 -5.58 -5.49 17.61
N GLN A 99 -4.53 -5.78 16.85
CA GLN A 99 -3.26 -6.28 17.38
C GLN A 99 -2.60 -5.28 18.34
N CYS A 100 -2.64 -3.98 18.01
CA CYS A 100 -2.17 -2.92 18.91
C CYS A 100 -2.98 -2.88 20.21
N LYS A 101 -4.31 -3.00 20.15
CA LYS A 101 -5.18 -3.07 21.35
C LYS A 101 -4.90 -4.31 22.21
N GLN A 102 -4.54 -5.44 21.58
CA GLN A 102 -4.20 -6.70 22.27
C GLN A 102 -2.79 -6.70 22.87
N GLY A 103 -1.96 -5.69 22.56
CA GLY A 103 -0.57 -5.62 23.03
C GLY A 103 0.43 -6.37 22.15
N ASN A 104 0.01 -6.86 20.97
CA ASN A 104 0.84 -7.58 20.01
C ASN A 104 1.70 -6.63 19.15
N LEU A 105 2.36 -5.66 19.78
CA LEU A 105 3.13 -4.60 19.11
C LEU A 105 4.29 -5.13 18.28
N ALA A 106 4.88 -6.25 18.68
CA ALA A 106 5.96 -6.89 17.94
C ALA A 106 5.50 -7.41 16.57
N GLU A 107 4.28 -7.97 16.50
CA GLU A 107 3.71 -8.50 15.27
C GLU A 107 3.41 -7.36 14.29
N VAL A 108 2.77 -6.28 14.77
CA VAL A 108 2.50 -5.09 13.96
C VAL A 108 3.79 -4.49 13.40
N LYS A 109 4.85 -4.37 14.21
CA LYS A 109 6.18 -3.91 13.74
C LYS A 109 6.79 -4.82 12.68
N GLN A 110 6.62 -6.12 12.79
CA GLN A 110 7.09 -7.08 11.79
C GLN A 110 6.29 -6.93 10.48
N GLN A 111 4.98 -6.73 10.57
CA GLN A 111 4.14 -6.47 9.41
C GLN A 111 4.54 -5.17 8.70
N ILE A 112 4.76 -4.08 9.45
CA ILE A 112 5.28 -2.79 8.94
C ILE A 112 6.58 -3.02 8.17
N SER A 113 7.55 -3.71 8.80
CA SER A 113 8.84 -4.00 8.19
C SER A 113 8.68 -4.78 6.87
N THR A 114 7.76 -5.74 6.84
CA THR A 114 7.46 -6.56 5.66
C THR A 114 6.84 -5.71 4.54
N LEU A 115 5.92 -4.82 4.86
CA LEU A 115 5.31 -3.89 3.89
C LEU A 115 6.39 -2.99 3.25
N LEU A 116 7.22 -2.35 4.07
CA LEU A 116 8.28 -1.46 3.59
C LEU A 116 9.38 -2.20 2.80
N GLN A 117 9.70 -3.45 3.16
CA GLN A 117 10.59 -4.30 2.36
C GLN A 117 9.99 -4.66 1.00
N LYS A 118 8.69 -4.95 0.93
CA LYS A 118 8.00 -5.19 -0.34
C LYS A 118 7.99 -3.95 -1.23
N LYS A 119 7.83 -2.74 -0.66
CA LYS A 119 7.96 -1.47 -1.39
C LYS A 119 9.33 -1.30 -2.03
N THR A 120 10.40 -1.66 -1.33
CA THR A 120 11.78 -1.54 -1.84
C THR A 120 12.16 -2.65 -2.82
N SER A 121 11.68 -3.88 -2.64
CA SER A 121 11.87 -4.98 -3.60
C SER A 121 11.02 -4.85 -4.87
N GLY A 122 9.86 -4.19 -4.79
CA GLY A 122 8.99 -3.89 -5.93
C GLY A 122 9.51 -2.76 -6.83
N ARG A 123 10.48 -1.96 -6.37
CA ARG A 123 11.31 -1.12 -7.25
C ARG A 123 12.37 -2.00 -7.92
N ALA A 124 11.93 -3.01 -8.67
CA ALA A 124 12.76 -3.60 -9.70
C ALA A 124 13.20 -2.45 -10.61
N LYS A 125 14.50 -2.16 -10.56
CA LYS A 125 15.23 -1.31 -11.49
C LYS A 125 14.60 -1.47 -12.87
N ALA A 126 13.99 -0.42 -13.43
CA ALA A 126 13.53 -0.43 -14.80
C ALA A 126 14.73 -0.82 -15.68
N THR A 127 14.77 -2.05 -16.16
CA THR A 127 15.66 -2.46 -17.22
C THR A 127 15.24 -1.66 -18.44
N PRO A 128 16.15 -0.89 -19.09
CA PRO A 128 15.80 -0.22 -20.32
C PRO A 128 15.35 -1.28 -21.32
N MET A 129 14.13 -1.15 -21.82
CA MET A 129 13.66 -1.89 -22.99
C MET A 129 14.69 -1.75 -24.10
N LYS A 130 15.30 -2.86 -24.51
CA LYS A 130 16.01 -2.92 -25.78
C LYS A 130 14.96 -2.73 -26.89
N PRO A 131 15.20 -1.89 -27.91
CA PRO A 131 14.27 -1.75 -29.02
C PRO A 131 14.17 -3.07 -29.80
N PRO A 132 13.01 -3.40 -30.37
CA PRO A 132 12.87 -4.56 -31.25
C PRO A 132 13.53 -4.22 -32.58
N THR A 133 14.60 -4.92 -32.91
CA THR A 133 15.01 -5.08 -34.31
C THR A 133 14.55 -6.45 -34.75
N GLU A 134 13.51 -6.41 -35.57
CA GLU A 134 12.98 -7.49 -36.40
C GLU A 134 14.06 -8.07 -37.34
N GLU A 135 13.76 -9.27 -37.84
CA GLU A 135 14.35 -9.96 -38.99
C GLU A 135 15.66 -10.74 -38.74
N ASN A 136 15.52 -12.06 -38.56
CA ASN A 136 15.60 -12.95 -39.72
C ASN A 136 14.97 -14.32 -39.40
N SER A 137 14.02 -14.73 -40.24
CA SER A 137 13.60 -16.13 -40.38
C SER A 137 14.77 -17.00 -40.81
N ASP A 138 14.82 -18.24 -40.32
CA ASP A 138 15.00 -19.37 -41.23
C ASP A 138 14.35 -20.64 -40.63
N ASP A 139 13.39 -21.12 -41.40
CA ASP A 139 12.64 -22.38 -41.38
C ASP A 139 13.57 -23.39 -42.10
N ASP A 140 13.92 -24.56 -41.58
CA ASP A 140 13.22 -25.85 -41.74
C ASP A 140 14.35 -26.92 -41.60
N ASP A 141 14.10 -28.06 -40.96
CA ASP A 141 14.17 -29.40 -41.58
C ASP A 141 14.02 -30.52 -40.53
N ASP A 142 13.29 -31.53 -40.98
CA ASP A 142 12.55 -32.58 -40.32
C ASP A 142 13.44 -33.83 -40.10
N GLU A 143 13.34 -34.51 -38.95
CA GLU A 143 13.79 -35.92 -38.86
C GLU A 143 12.77 -36.78 -38.08
N GLU A 144 11.68 -37.14 -38.75
CA GLU A 144 10.87 -38.33 -38.46
C GLU A 144 11.65 -39.62 -38.76
N ASN A 145 12.14 -40.28 -37.71
CA ASN A 145 12.63 -41.66 -37.76
C ASN A 145 11.46 -42.65 -37.73
N VAL A 146 11.10 -43.20 -38.89
CA VAL A 146 10.27 -44.42 -38.96
C VAL A 146 10.93 -45.47 -39.86
N LYS A 147 11.72 -46.32 -39.20
CA LYS A 147 11.82 -47.80 -39.38
C LYS A 147 12.99 -48.37 -40.17
#